data_AF-A0A7Y3I743-F1
#
_entry.id   AF-A0A7Y3I743-F1
#
_cell.length_a   1.000
_cell.length_b   1.000
_cell.length_c   1.000
_cell.angle_alpha   90.00
_cell.angle_beta   90.00
_cell.angle_gamma   90.00
#
_symmetry.space_group_name_H-M   'P 1'
#
loop_
_entity.id
_entity.type
_entity.pdbx_description
1 polymer ?
#
loop_
_entity_poly.entity_id
_entity_poly.type
_entity_poly.pdbx_seq_one_letter_code
_entity_poly.pdbx_strand_id
1 'polypeptide(L)'
;MRIAADGYIDLGDYRVRTPGRHEERFDPLPLGEGLAFLFSHTFRGHRRVVRAPSEWELSYLQHALWADRLSDRMDQVDRVWRAITEPVNPPSNLSRPALIQVVEYAEAWAYPIHLTESGTQILPEGGDPVGQVKASKRTPRLVLDAAWFPELPAAPTP
;
A
#
# COMPACT_ATOMS: atom_id res chain seq x y z
N MET A 1 13.71 27.95 -7.91
CA MET A 1 12.82 26.92 -8.51
C MET A 1 12.91 25.67 -7.65
N ARG A 2 11.85 25.34 -6.92
CA ARG A 2 11.76 24.12 -6.09
C ARG A 2 10.59 23.31 -6.61
N ILE A 3 10.84 22.03 -6.92
CA ILE A 3 9.78 21.08 -7.25
C ILE A 3 9.31 20.51 -5.91
N ALA A 4 8.05 20.77 -5.56
CA ALA A 4 7.46 20.20 -4.37
C ALA A 4 6.97 18.77 -4.67
N ALA A 5 7.04 17.90 -3.67
CA ALA A 5 6.66 16.47 -3.81
C ALA A 5 5.14 16.25 -4.05
N ASP A 6 4.37 17.32 -4.14
CA ASP A 6 2.94 17.36 -4.47
C ASP A 6 2.67 17.58 -5.98
N GLY A 7 3.70 17.65 -6.81
CA GLY A 7 3.55 17.79 -8.27
C GLY A 7 3.34 19.24 -8.72
N TYR A 8 3.73 20.20 -7.90
CA TYR A 8 3.75 21.62 -8.25
C TYR A 8 5.18 22.16 -8.24
N ILE A 9 5.50 22.95 -9.27
CA ILE A 9 6.68 23.80 -9.29
C ILE A 9 6.29 25.12 -8.65
N ASP A 10 6.99 25.48 -7.59
CA ASP A 10 6.85 26.79 -6.98
C ASP A 10 7.76 27.79 -7.71
N LEU A 11 7.14 28.75 -8.39
CA LEU A 11 7.80 29.85 -9.09
C LEU A 11 7.77 31.16 -8.29
N GLY A 12 7.42 31.11 -7.00
CA GLY A 12 7.40 32.28 -6.11
C GLY A 12 6.09 33.04 -6.18
N ASP A 13 5.73 33.59 -7.35
CA ASP A 13 4.54 34.44 -7.50
C ASP A 13 3.28 33.65 -7.87
N TYR A 14 3.44 32.43 -8.37
CA TYR A 14 2.36 31.51 -8.68
C TYR A 14 2.88 30.07 -8.67
N ARG A 15 2.00 29.13 -8.30
CA ARG A 15 2.30 27.70 -8.31
C ARG A 15 1.89 27.13 -9.67
N VAL A 16 2.87 26.63 -10.42
CA VAL A 16 2.62 25.98 -11.71
C VAL A 16 2.60 24.49 -11.49
N ARG A 17 1.51 23.84 -11.89
CA ARG A 17 1.44 22.38 -11.89
C ARG A 17 2.53 21.84 -12.80
N THR A 18 3.38 20.94 -12.30
CA THR A 18 4.53 20.42 -13.05
C THR A 18 4.03 19.77 -14.35
N PRO A 19 4.45 20.24 -15.55
CA PRO A 19 4.08 19.59 -16.80
C PRO A 19 4.88 18.30 -16.92
N GLY A 20 4.23 17.17 -16.63
CA GLY A 20 4.83 15.84 -16.73
C GLY A 20 4.00 14.76 -16.04
N ARG A 21 3.41 13.88 -16.86
CA ARG A 21 2.88 12.55 -16.48
C ARG A 21 1.65 12.52 -15.55
N HIS A 22 0.66 13.40 -15.79
CA HIS A 22 -0.62 13.36 -15.08
C HIS A 22 -1.83 12.93 -15.94
N GLU A 23 -1.63 12.62 -17.22
CA GLU A 23 -2.73 12.33 -18.15
C GLU A 23 -2.88 10.87 -18.55
N GLU A 24 -1.95 9.99 -18.18
CA GLU A 24 -2.22 8.55 -18.25
C GLU A 24 -3.08 8.16 -17.06
N ARG A 25 -4.40 8.27 -17.26
CA ARG A 25 -5.40 7.62 -16.42
C ARG A 25 -5.21 6.12 -16.61
N PHE A 26 -4.43 5.51 -15.72
CA PHE A 26 -4.41 4.06 -15.59
C PHE A 26 -5.67 3.62 -14.87
N ASP A 27 -6.40 2.70 -15.49
CA ASP A 27 -7.50 2.01 -14.81
C ASP A 27 -6.96 1.40 -13.51
N PRO A 28 -7.68 1.57 -12.38
CA PRO A 28 -7.23 1.03 -11.11
C PRO A 28 -7.14 -0.49 -11.18
N LEU A 29 -6.10 -1.06 -10.56
CA LEU A 29 -6.02 -2.50 -10.37
C LEU A 29 -7.25 -3.01 -9.59
N PRO A 30 -7.78 -4.19 -9.91
CA PRO A 30 -8.68 -4.90 -9.00
C PRO A 30 -8.03 -4.99 -7.61
N LEU A 31 -8.81 -4.79 -6.54
CA LEU A 31 -8.27 -4.71 -5.18
C LEU A 31 -7.39 -5.92 -4.81
N GLY A 32 -7.81 -7.14 -5.16
CA GLY A 32 -7.03 -8.35 -4.91
C GLY A 32 -5.66 -8.35 -5.60
N GLU A 33 -5.60 -7.91 -6.87
CA GLU A 33 -4.35 -7.80 -7.62
C GLU A 33 -3.45 -6.70 -7.05
N GLY A 34 -4.04 -5.55 -6.70
CA GLY A 34 -3.33 -4.46 -6.04
C GLY A 34 -2.72 -4.88 -4.70
N LEU A 35 -3.48 -5.62 -3.86
CA LEU A 35 -2.97 -6.15 -2.59
C LEU A 35 -1.86 -7.18 -2.81
N ALA A 36 -2.04 -8.12 -3.73
CA ALA A 36 -1.02 -9.13 -4.04
C ALA A 36 0.28 -8.48 -4.53
N PHE A 37 0.18 -7.50 -5.42
CA PHE A 37 1.34 -6.74 -5.91
C PHE A 37 1.98 -5.89 -4.80
N LEU A 38 1.20 -5.18 -4.01
CA LEU A 38 1.73 -4.37 -2.91
C LEU A 38 2.46 -5.25 -1.89
N PHE A 39 1.85 -6.35 -1.49
CA PHE A 39 2.36 -7.25 -0.46
C PHE A 39 3.47 -8.20 -0.94
N SER A 40 3.79 -8.23 -2.23
CA SER A 40 5.00 -8.88 -2.72
C SER A 40 6.28 -8.07 -2.45
N HIS A 41 6.17 -6.87 -1.85
CA HIS A 41 7.29 -5.99 -1.56
C HIS A 41 7.63 -5.99 -0.06
N THR A 42 8.88 -5.66 0.24
CA THR A 42 9.35 -5.41 1.61
C THR A 42 9.46 -3.91 1.84
N PHE A 43 8.91 -3.44 2.96
CA PHE A 43 8.85 -2.02 3.27
C PHE A 43 9.75 -1.67 4.44
N ARG A 44 10.45 -0.54 4.33
CA ARG A 44 11.23 -0.02 5.45
C ARG A 44 10.32 0.53 6.55
N GLY A 45 10.75 0.32 7.78
CA GLY A 45 10.03 0.74 8.98
C GLY A 45 8.95 -0.27 9.41
N HIS A 46 8.58 -0.19 10.68
CA HIS A 46 7.59 -1.08 11.29
C HIS A 46 6.21 -0.45 11.21
N ARG A 47 5.33 -1.02 10.39
CA ARG A 47 3.99 -0.48 10.13
C ARG A 47 2.97 -1.60 10.07
N ARG A 48 1.71 -1.26 10.30
CA ARG A 48 0.55 -2.16 10.14
C ARG A 48 -0.46 -1.54 9.18
N VAL A 49 -1.22 -2.38 8.49
CA VAL A 49 -2.27 -1.92 7.55
C VAL A 49 -3.51 -1.52 8.34
N VAL A 50 -4.07 -0.35 8.03
CA VAL A 50 -5.24 0.19 8.74
C VAL A 50 -6.50 0.30 7.87
N ARG A 51 -6.35 0.24 6.55
CA ARG A 51 -7.46 0.30 5.59
C ARG A 51 -7.08 -0.30 4.24
N ALA A 52 -8.06 -0.53 3.37
CA ALA A 52 -7.80 -0.86 1.97
C ALA A 52 -7.21 0.35 1.19
N PRO A 53 -6.47 0.09 0.10
CA PRO A 53 -6.20 1.09 -0.94
C PRO A 53 -7.51 1.61 -1.56
N SER A 54 -7.57 2.91 -1.82
CA SER A 54 -8.60 3.57 -2.63
C SER A 54 -8.36 3.34 -4.12
N GLU A 55 -9.34 3.64 -4.98
CA GLU A 55 -9.18 3.57 -6.45
C GLU A 55 -7.94 4.33 -6.93
N TRP A 56 -7.71 5.52 -6.38
CA TRP A 56 -6.56 6.35 -6.74
C TRP A 56 -5.23 5.68 -6.38
N GLU A 57 -5.18 5.02 -5.23
CA GLU A 57 -4.00 4.25 -4.81
C GLU A 57 -3.81 2.99 -5.66
N LEU A 58 -4.90 2.36 -6.10
CA LEU A 58 -4.86 1.22 -7.03
C LEU A 58 -4.36 1.64 -8.42
N SER A 59 -4.70 2.84 -8.90
CA SER A 59 -4.12 3.41 -10.13
C SER A 59 -2.62 3.67 -10.01
N TYR A 60 -2.13 4.08 -8.83
CA TYR A 60 -0.68 4.19 -8.60
C TYR A 60 0.02 2.83 -8.65
N LEU A 61 -0.60 1.79 -8.08
CA LEU A 61 -0.08 0.43 -8.17
C LEU A 61 -0.08 -0.10 -9.61
N GLN A 62 -1.12 0.21 -10.40
CA GLN A 62 -1.13 -0.09 -11.83
C GLN A 62 0.07 0.55 -12.53
N HIS A 63 0.30 1.86 -12.31
CA HIS A 63 1.45 2.54 -12.90
C HIS A 63 2.79 1.93 -12.44
N ALA A 64 2.90 1.53 -11.17
CA ALA A 64 4.10 0.90 -10.62
C ALA A 64 4.40 -0.46 -11.27
N LEU A 65 3.37 -1.23 -11.62
CA LEU A 65 3.51 -2.51 -12.31
C LEU A 65 4.22 -2.34 -13.66
N TRP A 66 3.84 -1.30 -14.41
CA TRP A 66 4.37 -0.98 -15.74
C TRP A 66 5.60 -0.06 -15.74
N ALA A 67 6.12 0.31 -14.56
CA ALA A 67 7.27 1.20 -14.49
C ALA A 67 8.54 0.54 -15.06
N ASP A 68 9.20 1.23 -15.99
CA ASP A 68 10.45 0.79 -16.63
C ASP A 68 11.65 0.78 -15.65
N ARG A 69 11.55 1.57 -14.57
CA ARG A 69 12.62 1.73 -13.58
C ARG A 69 12.15 1.26 -12.21
N LEU A 70 13.04 0.54 -11.53
CA LEU A 70 12.79 0.06 -10.17
C LEU A 70 12.57 1.23 -9.19
N SER A 71 13.30 2.35 -9.35
CA SER A 71 13.10 3.55 -8.52
C SER A 71 11.67 4.06 -8.61
N ASP A 72 11.16 4.19 -9.83
CA ASP A 72 9.84 4.77 -10.11
C ASP A 72 8.75 3.83 -9.59
N ARG A 73 8.93 2.51 -9.74
CA ARG A 73 8.07 1.49 -9.12
C ARG A 73 8.04 1.65 -7.60
N MET A 74 9.22 1.64 -6.97
CA MET A 74 9.33 1.68 -5.52
C MET A 74 8.77 2.98 -4.95
N ASP A 75 8.93 4.12 -5.62
CA ASP A 75 8.36 5.39 -5.19
C ASP A 75 6.82 5.35 -5.11
N GLN A 76 6.16 4.74 -6.10
CA GLN A 76 4.70 4.58 -6.11
C GLN A 76 4.23 3.57 -5.06
N VAL A 77 4.92 2.43 -4.97
CA VAL A 77 4.63 1.37 -3.99
C VAL A 77 4.79 1.88 -2.56
N ASP A 78 5.88 2.60 -2.26
CA ASP A 78 6.09 3.22 -0.95
C ASP A 78 5.02 4.27 -0.66
N ARG A 79 4.63 5.10 -1.65
CA ARG A 79 3.57 6.09 -1.46
C ARG A 79 2.27 5.44 -1.01
N VAL A 80 1.82 4.40 -1.70
CA VAL A 80 0.59 3.66 -1.37
C VAL A 80 0.72 3.01 0.00
N TRP A 81 1.83 2.30 0.26
CA TRP A 81 2.10 1.69 1.56
C TRP A 81 2.00 2.70 2.69
N ARG A 82 2.62 3.87 2.56
CA ARG A 82 2.59 4.89 3.62
C ARG A 82 1.20 5.45 3.88
N ALA A 83 0.32 5.46 2.88
CA ALA A 83 -1.01 6.00 2.97
C ALA A 83 -2.02 5.03 3.62
N ILE A 84 -1.83 3.71 3.42
CA ILE A 84 -2.74 2.68 3.98
C ILE A 84 -2.26 2.08 5.31
N THR A 85 -1.07 2.48 5.78
CA THR A 85 -0.46 1.96 6.99
C THR A 85 -0.18 3.03 8.04
N GLU A 86 -0.04 2.60 9.29
CA GLU A 86 0.42 3.45 10.39
C GLU A 86 1.67 2.87 11.05
N PRO A 87 2.56 3.71 11.62
CA PRO A 87 3.71 3.24 12.39
C PRO A 87 3.28 2.41 13.59
N VAL A 88 4.03 1.36 13.89
CA VAL A 88 3.90 0.57 15.12
C VAL A 88 5.23 0.48 15.84
N ASN A 89 5.19 0.16 17.13
CA ASN A 89 6.42 -0.06 17.88
C ASN A 89 7.18 -1.26 17.33
N PRO A 90 8.52 -1.17 17.24
CA PRO A 90 9.35 -2.32 16.88
C PRO A 90 9.10 -3.49 17.83
N PRO A 91 9.21 -4.74 17.37
CA PRO A 91 9.10 -5.90 18.24
C PRO A 91 10.27 -5.90 19.24
N SER A 92 10.04 -6.44 20.44
CA SER A 92 11.07 -6.52 21.48
C SER A 92 12.28 -7.39 21.09
N ASN A 93 12.13 -8.24 20.07
CA ASN A 93 13.19 -9.06 19.52
C ASN A 93 13.17 -8.99 17.99
N LEU A 94 14.14 -8.29 17.40
CA LEU A 94 14.28 -8.12 15.95
C LEU A 94 14.94 -9.33 15.26
N SER A 95 15.49 -10.28 16.01
CA SER A 95 16.18 -11.46 15.45
C SER A 95 15.21 -12.52 14.91
N ARG A 96 13.90 -12.35 15.12
CA ARG A 96 12.86 -13.24 14.59
C ARG A 96 11.71 -12.43 14.04
N PRO A 97 11.14 -12.80 12.88
CA PRO A 97 9.92 -12.18 12.37
C PRO A 97 8.79 -12.27 13.40
N ALA A 98 8.20 -11.13 13.74
CA ALA A 98 7.10 -11.04 14.68
C ALA A 98 5.79 -10.78 13.92
N LEU A 99 4.87 -11.75 13.93
CA LEU A 99 3.54 -11.59 13.35
C LEU A 99 2.74 -10.53 14.13
N ILE A 100 2.36 -9.45 13.47
CA ILE A 100 1.63 -8.33 14.09
C ILE A 100 0.19 -8.20 13.62
N GLN A 101 -0.14 -8.72 12.44
CA GLN A 101 -1.45 -8.58 11.83
C GLN A 101 -1.63 -9.64 10.75
N VAL A 102 -2.87 -10.05 10.51
CA VAL A 102 -3.26 -10.77 9.29
C VAL A 102 -4.24 -9.89 8.51
N VAL A 103 -3.94 -9.62 7.24
CA VAL A 103 -4.87 -8.94 6.33
C VAL A 103 -5.57 -9.99 5.50
N GLU A 104 -6.89 -10.04 5.54
CA GLU A 104 -7.70 -11.01 4.79
C GLU A 104 -8.39 -10.32 3.63
N TYR A 105 -8.47 -10.99 2.48
CA TYR A 105 -9.13 -10.50 1.29
C TYR A 105 -10.13 -11.53 0.75
N ALA A 106 -11.38 -11.08 0.57
CA ALA A 106 -12.47 -11.82 -0.08
C ALA A 106 -12.68 -13.25 0.48
N GLU A 107 -12.42 -13.46 1.78
CA GLU A 107 -12.46 -14.76 2.48
C GLU A 107 -11.56 -15.86 1.87
N ALA A 108 -10.81 -15.54 0.83
CA ALA A 108 -10.00 -16.48 0.06
C ALA A 108 -8.54 -16.41 0.47
N TRP A 109 -8.00 -15.20 0.60
CA TRP A 109 -6.57 -14.96 0.85
C TRP A 109 -6.33 -14.26 2.19
N ALA A 110 -5.21 -14.59 2.81
CA ALA A 110 -4.73 -13.98 4.03
C ALA A 110 -3.23 -13.67 3.89
N TYR A 111 -2.85 -12.47 4.28
CA TYR A 111 -1.50 -11.92 4.19
C TYR A 111 -0.97 -11.67 5.60
N PRO A 112 -0.16 -12.58 6.16
CA PRO A 112 0.39 -12.41 7.50
C PRO A 112 1.52 -11.37 7.47
N ILE A 113 1.29 -10.23 8.13
CA ILE A 113 2.23 -9.12 8.22
C ILE A 113 3.16 -9.33 9.41
N HIS A 114 4.46 -9.39 9.11
CA HIS A 114 5.52 -9.58 10.07
C HIS A 114 6.40 -8.34 10.15
N LEU A 115 6.86 -8.04 11.38
CA LEU A 115 7.95 -7.11 11.61
C LEU A 115 9.26 -7.89 11.64
N THR A 116 10.23 -7.46 10.85
CA THR A 116 11.57 -8.03 10.74
C THR A 116 12.61 -6.98 11.14
N GLU A 117 13.90 -7.34 11.11
CA GLU A 117 14.99 -6.38 11.29
C GLU A 117 14.95 -5.26 10.23
N SER A 118 14.60 -5.58 8.98
CA SER A 118 14.61 -4.63 7.86
C SER A 118 13.34 -3.78 7.76
N GLY A 119 12.26 -4.16 8.44
CA GLY A 119 11.01 -3.40 8.45
C GLY A 119 9.78 -4.29 8.47
N THR A 120 8.85 -4.04 7.57
CA THR A 120 7.59 -4.79 7.47
C THR A 120 7.60 -5.67 6.22
N GLN A 121 7.25 -6.94 6.39
CA GLN A 121 7.24 -7.94 5.31
C GLN A 121 6.03 -8.87 5.47
N ILE A 122 5.51 -9.37 4.35
CA ILE A 122 4.48 -10.41 4.33
C ILE A 122 5.18 -11.77 4.19
N LEU A 123 4.85 -12.70 5.09
CA LEU A 123 5.44 -14.04 5.13
C LEU A 123 4.34 -15.10 5.34
N PRO A 124 4.21 -16.10 4.45
CA PRO A 124 4.99 -16.29 3.21
C PRO A 124 4.67 -15.22 2.16
N GLU A 125 5.61 -15.01 1.23
CA GLU A 125 5.39 -14.12 0.09
C GLU A 125 4.17 -14.59 -0.73
N GLY A 126 3.30 -13.66 -1.10
CA GLY A 126 2.04 -13.96 -1.80
C GLY A 126 0.86 -14.33 -0.88
N GLY A 127 1.10 -14.52 0.42
CA GLY A 127 0.07 -14.89 1.39
C GLY A 127 -0.33 -16.38 1.33
N ASP A 128 -1.28 -16.73 2.18
CA ASP A 128 -1.82 -18.08 2.33
C ASP A 128 -3.36 -18.05 2.17
N PRO A 129 -4.01 -19.16 1.81
CA PRO A 129 -5.46 -19.26 1.95
C PRO A 129 -5.90 -19.02 3.41
N VAL A 130 -7.05 -18.37 3.64
CA VAL A 130 -7.51 -17.98 5.00
C VAL A 130 -7.49 -19.13 6.01
N GLY A 131 -7.83 -20.35 5.58
CA GLY A 131 -7.82 -21.56 6.43
C GLY A 131 -6.45 -22.13 6.78
N GLN A 132 -5.36 -21.64 6.16
CA GLN A 132 -4.00 -22.16 6.35
C GLN A 132 -3.15 -21.27 7.26
N VAL A 133 -3.57 -20.03 7.54
CA VAL A 133 -2.82 -19.11 8.39
C VAL A 133 -2.88 -19.51 9.86
N LYS A 134 -1.72 -19.90 10.41
CA LYS A 134 -1.54 -20.21 11.83
C LYS A 134 -1.28 -18.94 12.64
N ALA A 135 -2.32 -18.16 12.90
CA ALA A 135 -2.28 -16.98 13.77
C ALA A 135 -2.82 -17.29 15.18
N SER A 136 -2.29 -16.59 16.18
CA SER A 136 -2.84 -16.67 17.55
C SER A 136 -4.22 -16.02 17.60
N LYS A 137 -5.08 -16.44 18.55
CA LYS A 137 -6.41 -15.80 18.75
C LYS A 137 -6.33 -14.30 19.07
N ARG A 138 -5.17 -13.80 19.49
CA ARG A 138 -4.95 -12.38 19.83
C ARG A 138 -4.38 -11.56 18.67
N THR A 139 -3.98 -12.20 17.58
CA THR A 139 -3.42 -11.50 16.42
C THR A 139 -4.53 -10.68 15.74
N PRO A 140 -4.37 -9.35 15.61
CA PRO A 140 -5.33 -8.51 14.91
C PRO A 140 -5.57 -9.00 13.48
N ARG A 141 -6.84 -9.05 13.06
CA ARG A 141 -7.24 -9.39 11.70
C ARG A 141 -7.94 -8.20 11.07
N LEU A 142 -7.53 -7.82 9.87
CA LEU A 142 -8.19 -6.79 9.07
C LEU A 142 -8.79 -7.47 7.86
N VAL A 143 -10.11 -7.50 7.78
CA VAL A 143 -10.84 -8.04 6.63
C VAL A 143 -11.05 -6.91 5.62
N LEU A 144 -10.54 -7.11 4.42
CA LEU A 144 -10.74 -6.26 3.27
C LEU A 144 -11.68 -6.99 2.30
N ASP A 145 -12.75 -6.35 1.88
CA ASP A 145 -13.66 -6.88 0.87
C ASP A 145 -13.64 -6.00 -0.38
N ALA A 146 -14.16 -6.54 -1.49
CA ALA A 146 -14.32 -5.78 -2.73
C ALA A 146 -15.41 -4.70 -2.63
N ALA A 147 -16.22 -4.71 -1.56
CA ALA A 147 -17.25 -3.73 -1.29
C ALA A 147 -16.72 -2.50 -0.52
N TRP A 148 -15.42 -2.46 -0.20
CA TRP A 148 -14.73 -1.40 0.55
C TRP A 148 -14.52 -0.12 -0.28
N PHE A 149 -15.50 0.30 -1.07
CA PHE A 149 -15.57 1.66 -1.58
C PHE A 149 -16.58 2.42 -0.72
N PRO A 150 -16.16 3.09 0.38
CA PRO A 150 -17.01 4.16 0.90
C PRO A 150 -17.23 5.14 -0.26
N GLU A 151 -18.49 5.49 -0.54
CA GLU A 151 -18.84 6.44 -1.61
C GLU A 151 -17.85 7.61 -1.57
N LEU A 152 -17.01 7.72 -2.60
CA LEU A 152 -16.17 8.89 -2.77
C LEU A 152 -17.11 10.09 -2.81
N PRO A 153 -16.87 11.17 -2.03
CA PRO A 153 -17.66 12.38 -2.19
C PRO A 153 -17.57 12.79 -3.66
N ALA A 154 -18.74 12.96 -4.28
CA ALA A 154 -18.86 13.31 -5.69
C ALA A 154 -17.88 14.45 -6.02
N ALA A 155 -17.07 14.25 -7.06
CA ALA A 155 -16.11 15.26 -7.50
C ALA A 155 -16.84 16.61 -7.68
N PRO A 156 -16.25 17.73 -7.22
CA PRO A 156 -16.86 19.03 -7.42
C PRO A 156 -17.06 19.25 -8.92
N THR A 157 -18.31 19.47 -9.31
CA THR A 157 -18.70 19.79 -10.69
C THR A 157 -18.06 21.13 -11.06
N PRO A 158 -17.48 21.28 -12.27
CA PRO A 158 -16.79 22.49 -12.70
C PRO A 158 -17.71 23.73 -12.76
#